data_AF-A0A229R8G7-F1
#
_entry.id   AF-A0A229R8G7-F1
#
_cell.length_a   1.000
_cell.length_b   1.000
_cell.length_c   1.000
_cell.angle_alpha   90.00
_cell.angle_beta   90.00
_cell.angle_gamma   90.00
#
_symmetry.space_group_name_H-M   'P 1'
#
loop_
_entity.id
_entity.type
_entity.pdbx_description
1 polymer ?
#
loop_
_entity_poly.entity_id
_entity_poly.type
_entity_poly.pdbx_seq_one_letter_code
_entity_poly.pdbx_strand_id
1 'polypeptide(L)'
;VRSHLHLAKDRMPGRPAVRLLNPTGPEDGWTREATVVQVVTDDMPYLVDSVAAEFARDGVQVQRIVHPIVVVSRDLTGELLEVHPDADPADPPANSAAESWMYIEIDLVTDPNRARELDNRLSSVLGDVREVVEDTDKMAETARRLADELDEKPPGLAVGEVAEGARLLRWLADGHFT
;
A
#
# COMPACT_ATOMS: atom_id res chain seq x y z
N VAL A 1 4.88 -6.98 -18.57
CA VAL A 1 6.29 -6.89 -18.08
C VAL A 1 6.98 -5.62 -18.57
N ARG A 2 7.36 -5.45 -19.85
CA ARG A 2 8.07 -4.22 -20.32
C ARG A 2 7.37 -2.90 -19.98
N SER A 3 6.06 -2.82 -20.18
CA SER A 3 5.31 -1.60 -19.89
C SER A 3 5.23 -1.28 -18.38
N HIS A 4 5.18 -2.32 -17.53
CA HIS A 4 5.18 -2.16 -16.07
C HIS A 4 6.57 -1.76 -15.56
N LEU A 5 7.63 -2.34 -16.13
CA LEU A 5 9.01 -1.91 -15.86
C LEU A 5 9.24 -0.45 -16.26
N HIS A 6 8.63 0.02 -17.36
CA HIS A 6 8.69 1.42 -17.74
C HIS A 6 8.04 2.34 -16.69
N LEU A 7 6.86 1.97 -16.17
CA LEU A 7 6.24 2.69 -15.06
C LEU A 7 7.13 2.67 -13.80
N ALA A 8 7.76 1.53 -13.52
CA ALA A 8 8.61 1.35 -12.35
C ALA A 8 9.96 2.08 -12.44
N LYS A 9 10.36 2.57 -13.63
CA LYS A 9 11.71 3.10 -13.85
C LYS A 9 11.98 4.31 -12.97
N ASP A 10 11.04 5.23 -12.89
CA ASP A 10 11.20 6.51 -12.19
C ASP A 10 10.11 6.65 -11.12
N ARG A 11 10.43 6.25 -9.88
CA ARG A 11 9.50 6.31 -8.74
C ARG A 11 10.26 6.69 -7.47
N MET A 12 9.86 7.79 -6.85
CA MET A 12 10.34 8.15 -5.51
C MET A 12 9.82 7.15 -4.47
N PRO A 13 10.68 6.61 -3.60
CA PRO A 13 10.25 5.87 -2.42
C PRO A 13 9.21 6.66 -1.61
N GLY A 14 8.23 5.98 -1.04
CA GLY A 14 7.11 6.62 -0.34
C GLY A 14 5.97 7.08 -1.24
N ARG A 15 6.15 7.12 -2.57
CA ARG A 15 5.11 7.55 -3.52
C ARG A 15 4.72 6.41 -4.45
N PRO A 16 3.42 6.09 -4.58
CA PRO A 16 2.97 5.12 -5.57
C PRO A 16 3.09 5.73 -6.98
N ALA A 17 3.50 4.90 -7.94
CA ALA A 17 3.35 5.19 -9.37
C ALA A 17 2.15 4.41 -9.89
N VAL A 18 1.14 5.12 -10.37
CA VAL A 18 -0.11 4.55 -10.89
C VAL A 18 -0.24 4.91 -12.37
N ARG A 19 -0.73 3.96 -13.17
CA ARG A 19 -1.01 4.19 -14.59
C ARG A 19 -2.21 3.39 -15.04
N LEU A 20 -3.21 4.08 -15.59
CA LEU A 20 -4.34 3.48 -16.27
C LEU A 20 -4.12 3.55 -17.77
N LEU A 21 -4.33 2.43 -18.47
CA LEU A 21 -4.25 2.39 -19.93
C LEU A 21 -5.26 1.42 -20.53
N ASN A 22 -5.71 1.74 -21.74
CA ASN A 22 -6.47 0.86 -22.61
C ASN A 22 -5.50 0.39 -23.70
N PRO A 23 -4.77 -0.72 -23.49
CA PRO A 23 -3.65 -1.09 -24.33
C PRO A 23 -4.09 -1.30 -25.78
N THR A 24 -3.50 -0.53 -26.70
CA THR A 24 -3.71 -0.70 -28.14
C THR A 24 -2.43 -1.19 -28.82
N GLY A 25 -2.57 -2.08 -29.80
CA GLY A 25 -1.43 -2.70 -30.49
C GLY A 25 -0.40 -1.70 -31.06
N PRO A 26 -0.84 -0.58 -31.68
CA PRO A 26 0.07 0.43 -32.21
C PRO A 26 0.82 1.28 -31.16
N GLU A 27 0.20 1.58 -30.02
CA GLU A 27 0.78 2.49 -29.01
C GLU A 27 1.51 1.74 -27.90
N ASP A 28 0.98 0.60 -27.45
CA ASP A 28 1.48 -0.13 -26.30
C ASP A 28 2.23 -1.40 -26.68
N GLY A 29 2.10 -1.87 -27.92
CA GLY A 29 2.69 -3.11 -28.41
C GLY A 29 1.94 -4.38 -27.95
N TRP A 30 0.74 -4.23 -27.38
CA TRP A 30 -0.17 -5.32 -26.99
C TRP A 30 -1.61 -4.80 -26.90
N THR A 31 -2.60 -5.70 -26.90
CA THR A 31 -4.03 -5.36 -26.84
C THR A 31 -4.75 -6.14 -25.73
N ARG A 32 -5.76 -5.50 -25.13
CA ARG A 32 -6.78 -6.13 -24.28
C ARG A 32 -8.12 -5.43 -24.40
N GLU A 33 -9.19 -6.21 -24.24
CA GLU A 33 -10.56 -5.72 -24.17
C GLU A 33 -10.93 -5.33 -22.72
N ALA A 34 -10.02 -4.65 -22.03
CA ALA A 34 -10.12 -4.26 -20.63
C ALA A 34 -9.28 -3.00 -20.39
N THR A 35 -9.60 -2.23 -19.35
CA THR A 35 -8.69 -1.21 -18.84
C THR A 35 -7.69 -1.90 -17.93
N VAL A 36 -6.43 -1.54 -18.07
CA VAL A 36 -5.33 -2.09 -17.28
C VAL A 36 -4.83 -1.01 -16.34
N VAL A 37 -4.79 -1.34 -15.06
CA VAL A 37 -4.20 -0.51 -14.01
C VAL A 37 -2.87 -1.14 -13.60
N GLN A 38 -1.81 -0.35 -13.70
CA GLN A 38 -0.48 -0.72 -13.22
C GLN A 38 -0.16 0.14 -12.00
N VAL A 39 0.28 -0.50 -10.93
CA VAL A 39 0.73 0.17 -9.71
C VAL A 39 2.11 -0.33 -9.35
N VAL A 40 2.97 0.58 -8.90
CA VAL A 40 4.26 0.28 -8.29
C VAL A 40 4.34 1.10 -7.01
N THR A 41 4.48 0.45 -5.87
CA THR A 41 4.57 1.09 -4.55
C THR A 41 5.47 0.28 -3.63
N ASP A 42 5.93 0.88 -2.54
CA ASP A 42 6.57 0.14 -1.45
C ASP A 42 5.61 -0.94 -0.94
N ASP A 43 6.14 -2.13 -0.65
CA ASP A 43 5.33 -3.24 -0.18
C ASP A 43 4.84 -3.00 1.26
N MET A 44 3.54 -3.20 1.47
CA MET A 44 2.85 -2.93 2.73
C MET A 44 1.61 -3.85 2.84
N PRO A 45 1.18 -4.18 4.08
CA PRO A 45 -0.09 -4.87 4.29
C PRO A 45 -1.29 -4.16 3.66
N TYR A 46 -2.36 -4.91 3.38
CA TYR A 46 -3.67 -4.42 2.92
C TYR A 46 -3.75 -3.80 1.51
N LEU A 47 -2.65 -3.70 0.77
CA LEU A 47 -2.63 -3.07 -0.56
C LEU A 47 -3.67 -3.67 -1.53
N VAL A 48 -3.65 -5.00 -1.72
CA VAL A 48 -4.53 -5.68 -2.68
C VAL A 48 -6.00 -5.53 -2.29
N ASP A 49 -6.32 -5.75 -1.01
CA ASP A 49 -7.69 -5.69 -0.52
C ASP A 49 -8.26 -4.27 -0.59
N SER A 50 -7.47 -3.26 -0.21
CA SER A 50 -7.86 -1.84 -0.29
C SER A 50 -8.08 -1.40 -1.74
N VAL A 51 -7.20 -1.78 -2.66
CA VAL A 51 -7.36 -1.47 -4.09
C VAL A 51 -8.59 -2.17 -4.68
N ALA A 52 -8.82 -3.44 -4.36
CA ALA A 52 -9.99 -4.18 -4.81
C ALA A 52 -11.30 -3.59 -4.25
N ALA A 53 -11.30 -3.20 -2.97
CA ALA A 53 -12.43 -2.53 -2.33
C ALA A 53 -12.75 -1.17 -2.98
N GLU A 54 -11.72 -0.41 -3.37
CA GLU A 54 -11.91 0.86 -4.05
C GLU A 54 -12.55 0.69 -5.43
N PHE A 55 -12.09 -0.29 -6.24
CA PHE A 55 -12.74 -0.61 -7.51
C PHE A 55 -14.21 -1.02 -7.32
N ALA A 56 -14.49 -1.87 -6.32
CA ALA A 56 -15.85 -2.31 -6.03
C ALA A 56 -16.75 -1.15 -5.60
N ARG A 57 -16.25 -0.22 -4.76
CA ARG A 57 -16.94 1.01 -4.36
C ARG A 57 -17.29 1.88 -5.56
N ASP A 58 -16.42 1.88 -6.57
CA ASP A 58 -16.59 2.58 -7.82
C ASP A 58 -17.47 1.84 -8.85
N GLY A 59 -18.02 0.68 -8.49
CA GLY A 59 -18.83 -0.13 -9.40
C GLY A 59 -18.05 -0.67 -10.59
N VAL A 60 -16.73 -0.75 -10.49
CA VAL A 60 -15.81 -1.29 -11.50
C VAL A 60 -15.51 -2.74 -11.15
N GLN A 61 -15.80 -3.68 -12.06
CA GLN A 61 -15.46 -5.07 -11.80
C GLN A 61 -13.97 -5.32 -12.04
N VAL A 62 -13.32 -5.95 -11.05
CA VAL A 62 -11.97 -6.49 -11.19
C VAL A 62 -12.05 -7.86 -11.84
N GLN A 63 -11.41 -8.02 -12.99
CA GLN A 63 -11.36 -9.26 -13.75
C GLN A 63 -10.14 -10.09 -13.35
N ARG A 64 -9.02 -9.43 -13.05
CA ARG A 64 -7.77 -10.09 -12.67
C ARG A 64 -6.87 -9.16 -11.86
N ILE A 65 -6.19 -9.71 -10.86
CA ILE A 65 -5.07 -9.07 -10.17
C ILE A 65 -3.85 -9.99 -10.27
N VAL A 66 -2.70 -9.39 -10.55
CA VAL A 66 -1.37 -10.01 -10.43
C VAL A 66 -0.53 -9.09 -9.55
N HIS A 67 -0.09 -9.56 -8.39
CA HIS A 67 0.76 -8.80 -7.47
C HIS A 67 2.02 -9.62 -7.11
N PRO A 68 3.11 -9.47 -7.86
CA PRO A 68 4.41 -9.85 -7.36
C PRO A 68 4.93 -8.81 -6.36
N ILE A 69 5.54 -9.31 -5.29
CA ILE A 69 6.44 -8.53 -4.45
C ILE A 69 7.84 -8.67 -5.04
N VAL A 70 8.49 -7.55 -5.33
CA VAL A 70 9.77 -7.50 -6.04
C VAL A 70 10.75 -6.69 -5.20
N VAL A 71 11.92 -7.25 -4.91
CA VAL A 71 12.97 -6.51 -4.21
C VAL A 71 13.78 -5.72 -5.21
N VAL A 72 13.96 -4.42 -4.95
CA VAL A 72 14.66 -3.51 -5.88
C VAL A 72 15.59 -2.55 -5.15
N SER A 73 16.63 -2.09 -5.85
CA SER A 73 17.47 -0.97 -5.43
C SER A 73 17.17 0.25 -6.29
N ARG A 74 16.99 1.40 -5.64
CA ARG A 74 16.79 2.70 -6.30
C ARG A 74 17.85 3.70 -5.85
N ASP A 75 18.11 4.69 -6.69
CA ASP A 75 18.90 5.85 -6.27
C ASP A 75 18.05 6.87 -5.48
N LEU A 76 18.69 7.96 -5.04
CA LEU A 76 18.02 9.04 -4.30
C LEU A 76 17.03 9.84 -5.14
N THR A 77 17.08 9.71 -6.48
CA THR A 77 16.16 10.38 -7.41
C THR A 77 14.97 9.51 -7.80
N GLY A 78 14.94 8.26 -7.33
CA GLY A 78 13.89 7.29 -7.59
C GLY A 78 14.12 6.43 -8.85
N GLU A 79 15.28 6.56 -9.51
CA GLU A 79 15.63 5.72 -10.65
C GLU A 79 15.89 4.28 -10.18
N LEU A 80 15.26 3.32 -10.85
CA LEU A 80 15.46 1.89 -10.64
C LEU A 80 16.87 1.47 -11.09
N LEU A 81 17.71 1.06 -10.15
CA LEU A 81 19.07 0.61 -10.40
C LEU A 81 19.14 -0.88 -10.69
N GLU A 82 18.48 -1.69 -9.86
CA GLU A 82 18.58 -3.15 -9.90
C GLU A 82 17.29 -3.81 -9.39
N VAL A 83 16.96 -4.97 -9.95
CA VAL A 83 15.91 -5.88 -9.48
C VAL A 83 16.59 -7.13 -8.95
N HIS A 84 16.23 -7.54 -7.72
CA HIS A 84 16.80 -8.70 -7.02
C HIS A 84 15.77 -9.85 -7.03
N PRO A 85 15.72 -10.69 -8.08
CA PRO A 85 14.65 -11.67 -8.26
C PRO A 85 14.66 -12.81 -7.23
N ASP A 86 15.83 -13.10 -6.65
CA ASP A 86 16.03 -14.21 -5.70
C ASP A 86 16.11 -13.72 -4.24
N ALA A 87 15.94 -12.42 -3.99
CA ALA A 87 15.96 -11.87 -2.63
C ALA A 87 14.64 -12.14 -1.90
N ASP A 88 14.74 -12.38 -0.60
CA ASP A 88 13.56 -12.49 0.27
C ASP A 88 12.98 -11.10 0.52
N PRO A 89 11.71 -10.82 0.16
CA PRO A 89 11.07 -9.55 0.47
C PRO A 89 11.00 -9.23 1.97
N ALA A 90 11.04 -10.24 2.84
CA ALA A 90 11.04 -10.06 4.29
C ALA A 90 12.42 -9.69 4.85
N ASP A 91 13.50 -9.93 4.09
CA ASP A 91 14.88 -9.59 4.46
C ASP A 91 15.66 -9.07 3.23
N PRO A 92 15.31 -7.87 2.73
CA PRO A 92 15.92 -7.31 1.53
C PRO A 92 17.39 -6.94 1.78
N PRO A 93 18.28 -7.11 0.78
CA PRO A 93 19.67 -6.65 0.85
C PRO A 93 19.82 -5.17 1.22
N ALA A 94 21.00 -4.78 1.71
CA ALA A 94 21.29 -3.38 2.03
C ALA A 94 21.07 -2.45 0.81
N ASN A 95 20.46 -1.29 1.06
CA ASN A 95 20.07 -0.32 0.02
C ASN A 95 19.08 -0.89 -1.03
N SER A 96 18.24 -1.83 -0.61
CA SER A 96 17.10 -2.31 -1.39
C SER A 96 15.82 -2.31 -0.55
N ALA A 97 14.67 -2.38 -1.21
CA ALA A 97 13.37 -2.44 -0.56
C ALA A 97 12.44 -3.37 -1.34
N ALA A 98 11.49 -3.98 -0.63
CA ALA A 98 10.40 -4.70 -1.26
C ALA A 98 9.38 -3.72 -1.84
N GLU A 99 8.96 -3.97 -3.08
CA GLU A 99 7.92 -3.23 -3.78
C GLU A 99 6.79 -4.15 -4.21
N SER A 100 5.56 -3.68 -4.05
CA SER A 100 4.37 -4.33 -4.60
C SER A 100 4.10 -3.79 -6.01
N TRP A 101 4.23 -4.67 -7.01
CA TRP A 101 3.98 -4.36 -8.41
C TRP A 101 2.64 -4.96 -8.85
N MET A 102 1.57 -4.17 -8.83
CA MET A 102 0.23 -4.68 -9.15
C MET A 102 -0.13 -4.44 -10.62
N TYR A 103 -0.58 -5.49 -11.29
CA TYR A 103 -1.20 -5.42 -12.61
C TYR A 103 -2.65 -5.90 -12.47
N ILE A 104 -3.58 -5.02 -12.83
CA ILE A 104 -4.99 -5.22 -12.57
C ILE A 104 -5.76 -5.03 -13.87
N GLU A 105 -6.53 -6.03 -14.28
CA GLU A 105 -7.46 -5.96 -15.41
C GLU A 105 -8.86 -5.64 -14.83
N ILE A 106 -9.45 -4.54 -15.28
CA ILE A 106 -10.79 -4.08 -14.90
C ILE A 106 -11.67 -3.89 -16.13
N ASP A 107 -12.96 -3.68 -15.91
CA ASP A 107 -13.88 -3.29 -16.99
C ASP A 107 -13.37 -2.09 -17.79
N LEU A 108 -13.68 -2.10 -19.09
CA LEU A 108 -13.20 -1.08 -20.01
C LEU A 108 -13.78 0.30 -19.66
N VAL A 109 -12.91 1.20 -19.22
CA VAL A 109 -13.18 2.61 -18.95
C VAL A 109 -12.76 3.44 -20.16
N THR A 110 -13.73 3.94 -20.92
CA THR A 110 -13.48 4.78 -22.11
C THR A 110 -13.67 6.28 -21.85
N ASP A 111 -14.38 6.65 -20.79
CA ASP A 111 -14.56 8.05 -20.39
C ASP A 111 -13.29 8.59 -19.70
N PRO A 112 -12.60 9.60 -20.26
CA PRO A 112 -11.41 10.18 -19.66
C PRO A 112 -11.64 10.83 -18.29
N ASN A 113 -12.86 11.33 -18.01
CA ASN A 113 -13.18 11.86 -16.69
C ASN A 113 -13.25 10.74 -15.66
N ARG A 114 -13.91 9.63 -16.01
CA ARG A 114 -13.98 8.45 -15.15
C ARG A 114 -12.60 7.86 -14.87
N ALA A 115 -11.74 7.80 -15.89
CA ALA A 115 -10.37 7.33 -15.73
C ALA A 115 -9.56 8.23 -14.78
N ARG A 116 -9.65 9.56 -14.92
CA ARG A 116 -8.98 10.51 -14.01
C ARG A 116 -9.48 10.41 -12.58
N GLU A 117 -10.78 10.25 -12.38
CA GLU A 117 -11.34 10.05 -11.05
C GLU A 117 -10.80 8.77 -10.39
N LEU A 118 -10.75 7.67 -11.15
CA LEU A 118 -10.26 6.39 -10.67
C LEU A 118 -8.78 6.44 -10.31
N ASP A 119 -7.96 7.10 -11.12
CA ASP A 119 -6.53 7.35 -10.86
C ASP A 119 -6.31 8.13 -9.55
N ASN A 120 -7.07 9.20 -9.34
CA ASN A 120 -7.01 10.00 -8.12
C ASN A 120 -7.43 9.20 -6.88
N ARG A 121 -8.52 8.43 -6.97
CA ARG A 121 -9.01 7.62 -5.84
C ARG A 121 -8.04 6.49 -5.49
N LEU A 122 -7.49 5.80 -6.48
CA LEU A 122 -6.45 4.80 -6.26
C LEU A 122 -5.21 5.39 -5.60
N SER A 123 -4.75 6.55 -6.08
CA SER A 123 -3.60 7.24 -5.47
C SER A 123 -3.88 7.64 -4.01
N SER A 124 -5.11 8.07 -3.71
CA SER A 124 -5.55 8.38 -2.35
C SER A 124 -5.54 7.14 -1.47
N VAL A 125 -6.17 6.04 -1.89
CA VAL A 125 -6.27 4.80 -1.11
C VAL A 125 -4.89 4.20 -0.83
N LEU A 126 -3.97 4.26 -1.79
CA LEU A 126 -2.58 3.83 -1.57
C LEU A 126 -1.85 4.71 -0.55
N GLY A 127 -2.17 6.01 -0.50
CA GLY A 127 -1.72 6.93 0.54
C GLY A 127 -2.30 6.58 1.91
N ASP A 128 -3.62 6.36 1.99
CA ASP A 128 -4.31 6.00 3.23
C ASP A 128 -3.76 4.70 3.83
N VAL A 129 -3.52 3.68 3.00
CA VAL A 129 -2.88 2.42 3.43
C VAL A 129 -1.50 2.68 4.05
N ARG A 130 -0.69 3.54 3.41
CA ARG A 130 0.62 3.91 3.97
C ARG A 130 0.48 4.59 5.32
N GLU A 131 -0.39 5.58 5.44
CA GLU A 131 -0.58 6.32 6.69
C GLU A 131 -0.98 5.35 7.82
N VAL A 132 -1.92 4.44 7.56
CA VAL A 132 -2.33 3.40 8.53
C VAL A 132 -1.15 2.54 8.95
N VAL A 133 -0.34 2.06 7.99
CA VAL A 133 0.80 1.18 8.28
C VAL A 133 1.89 1.93 9.06
N GLU A 134 2.26 3.14 8.65
CA GLU A 134 3.30 3.95 9.29
C GLU A 134 2.90 4.48 10.68
N ASP A 135 1.60 4.65 10.94
CA ASP A 135 1.10 5.13 12.23
C ASP A 135 0.77 4.01 13.21
N THR A 136 0.61 2.76 12.75
CA THR A 136 0.33 1.61 13.63
C THR A 136 1.37 1.48 14.74
N ASP A 137 2.66 1.57 14.41
CA ASP A 137 3.73 1.45 15.41
C ASP A 137 3.74 2.63 16.40
N LYS A 138 3.52 3.86 15.90
CA LYS A 138 3.44 5.07 16.74
C LYS A 138 2.24 5.04 17.68
N MET A 139 1.11 4.53 17.19
CA MET A 139 -0.11 4.33 17.99
C MET A 139 0.11 3.26 19.06
N ALA A 140 0.74 2.13 18.71
CA ALA A 140 1.07 1.07 19.66
C ALA A 140 2.05 1.56 20.74
N GLU A 141 3.09 2.32 20.37
CA GLU A 141 4.01 2.95 21.32
C GLU A 141 3.28 3.91 22.26
N THR A 142 2.41 4.76 21.71
CA THR A 142 1.62 5.72 22.50
C THR A 142 0.70 5.00 23.48
N ALA A 143 0.03 3.92 23.05
CA ALA A 143 -0.84 3.12 23.91
C ALA A 143 -0.06 2.44 25.04
N ARG A 144 1.13 1.87 24.76
CA ARG A 144 2.01 1.32 25.80
C ARG A 144 2.44 2.37 26.81
N ARG A 145 2.91 3.53 26.33
CA ARG A 145 3.31 4.64 27.19
C ARG A 145 2.16 5.10 28.11
N LEU A 146 0.95 5.25 27.56
CA LEU A 146 -0.22 5.63 28.36
C LEU A 146 -0.60 4.56 29.38
N ALA A 147 -0.45 3.28 29.05
CA ALA A 147 -0.65 2.19 30.00
C ALA A 147 0.35 2.25 31.16
N ASP A 148 1.62 2.55 30.86
CA ASP A 148 2.67 2.71 31.88
C ASP A 148 2.43 3.95 32.75
N GLU A 149 1.99 5.07 32.15
CA GLU A 149 1.61 6.29 32.89
C GLU A 149 0.44 6.04 33.86
N LEU A 150 -0.56 5.23 33.47
CA LEU A 150 -1.67 4.86 34.34
C LEU A 150 -1.21 4.05 35.56
N ASP A 151 -0.21 3.17 35.38
CA ASP A 151 0.35 2.37 36.47
C ASP A 151 1.24 3.21 37.40
N GLU A 152 2.03 4.15 36.85
CA GLU A 152 2.94 5.01 37.61
C GLU A 152 2.23 6.16 38.33
N LYS A 153 1.25 6.78 37.67
CA LYS A 153 0.56 8.01 38.12
C LYS A 153 -0.95 7.84 37.97
N PRO A 154 -1.56 6.94 38.77
CA PRO A 154 -2.97 6.66 38.66
C PRO A 154 -3.80 7.93 38.92
N PRO A 155 -4.81 8.23 38.08
CA PRO A 155 -5.74 9.31 38.34
C PRO A 155 -6.59 9.00 39.58
N GLY A 156 -7.38 9.98 40.05
CA GLY A 156 -8.31 9.80 41.18
C GLY A 156 -9.54 8.92 40.87
N LEU A 157 -9.37 7.86 40.07
CA LEU A 157 -10.37 6.85 39.72
C LEU A 157 -10.21 5.59 40.59
N ALA A 158 -11.15 4.65 40.48
CA ALA A 158 -11.02 3.40 41.21
C ALA A 158 -9.85 2.55 40.67
N VAL A 159 -9.09 1.90 41.56
CA VAL A 159 -7.91 1.09 41.21
C VAL A 159 -8.23 0.03 40.14
N GLY A 160 -9.41 -0.60 40.22
CA GLY A 160 -9.85 -1.59 39.24
C GLY A 160 -10.04 -1.01 37.84
N GLU A 161 -10.57 0.22 37.74
CA GLU A 161 -10.80 0.90 36.46
C GLU A 161 -9.47 1.31 35.82
N VAL A 162 -8.51 1.80 36.62
CA VAL A 162 -7.16 2.15 36.14
C VAL A 162 -6.45 0.91 35.59
N ALA A 163 -6.49 -0.20 36.33
CA ALA A 163 -5.86 -1.46 35.91
C ALA A 163 -6.54 -2.10 34.70
N GLU A 164 -7.84 -1.90 34.50
CA GLU A 164 -8.54 -2.32 33.28
C GLU A 164 -8.14 -1.46 32.08
N GLY A 165 -8.10 -0.13 32.24
CA GLY A 165 -7.67 0.79 31.19
C GLY A 165 -6.24 0.51 30.71
N ALA A 166 -5.30 0.31 31.64
CA ALA A 166 -3.93 -0.04 31.31
C ALA A 166 -3.83 -1.38 30.57
N ARG A 167 -4.61 -2.39 30.98
CA ARG A 167 -4.68 -3.69 30.27
C ARG A 167 -5.26 -3.57 28.88
N LEU A 168 -6.32 -2.79 28.70
CA LEU A 168 -6.92 -2.54 27.38
C LEU A 168 -5.92 -1.87 26.44
N LEU A 169 -5.20 -0.85 26.91
CA LEU A 169 -4.20 -0.16 26.08
C LEU A 169 -3.05 -1.07 25.66
N ARG A 170 -2.55 -1.93 26.56
CA ARG A 170 -1.54 -2.95 26.21
C ARG A 170 -2.08 -3.97 25.23
N TRP A 171 -3.31 -4.44 25.44
CA TRP A 171 -3.97 -5.34 24.51
C TRP A 171 -4.08 -4.70 23.12
N LEU A 172 -4.56 -3.46 23.00
CA LEU A 172 -4.59 -2.74 21.71
C LEU A 172 -3.20 -2.66 21.05
N ALA A 173 -2.17 -2.32 21.83
CA ALA A 173 -0.79 -2.22 21.35
C ALA A 173 -0.19 -3.56 20.89
N ASP A 174 -0.70 -4.68 21.35
CA ASP A 174 -0.24 -6.03 21.01
C ASP A 174 -0.92 -6.57 19.73
N GLY A 175 -1.13 -5.69 18.74
CA GLY A 175 -1.63 -6.05 17.42
C GLY A 175 -3.15 -6.11 17.30
N HIS A 176 -3.89 -5.45 18.20
CA HIS A 176 -5.35 -5.50 18.24
C HIS A 176 -6.05 -4.19 17.78
N PHE A 177 -5.35 -3.36 17.00
CA PHE A 177 -5.93 -2.19 16.34
C PHE A 177 -6.72 -2.51 15.06
N THR A 178 -6.56 -3.72 14.52
CA THR A 178 -7.13 -4.18 13.23
C THR A 178 -7.99 -5.41 13.39
#